data_AF-A0A7Y0DEX8-F1
#
_entry.id   AF-A0A7Y0DEX8-F1
#
_cell.length_a   1.000
_cell.length_b   1.000
_cell.length_c   1.000
_cell.angle_alpha   90.00
_cell.angle_beta   90.00
_cell.angle_gamma   90.00
#
_symmetry.space_group_name_H-M   'P 1'
#
loop_
_entity.id
_entity.type
_entity.pdbx_description
1 polymer ?
#
loop_
_entity_poly.entity_id
_entity_poly.type
_entity_poly.pdbx_seq_one_letter_code
_entity_poly.pdbx_strand_id
1 'polypeptide(L)'
;MNDFERHLTDLLHAGTPQPQRVITASEIAELAQEERAPRGRRSQRWGVPLMAAAAVLVAVAVPVFVIGHDNNSPAPTSPSSSAPTSTPSSSPTPTPTASDTTGSVATCLTSQLSLGSGPSGAAAGSTYTTFFFTNTAGTPCAVRGFPGVSLLNDAGSMVGQPATRDGSEAPTVRLAPGQRAQFTLRVSTATQTGCDLPRPSSQIQVYPPEQTVPLRKAFATGSCTISVQSLTPAH
;
A
#
# COMPACT_ATOMS: atom_id res chain seq x y z
N MET A 1 8.03 15.34 -65.56
CA MET A 1 7.79 15.54 -64.11
C MET A 1 6.34 15.21 -63.84
N ASN A 2 6.11 14.06 -63.20
CA ASN A 2 4.79 13.46 -63.09
C ASN A 2 4.07 13.99 -61.84
N ASP A 3 2.76 14.15 -61.93
CA ASP A 3 1.88 14.64 -60.86
C ASP A 3 2.09 13.90 -59.52
N PHE A 4 2.48 12.63 -59.60
CA PHE A 4 2.78 11.78 -58.45
C PHE A 4 3.98 12.26 -57.63
N GLU A 5 5.05 12.79 -58.26
CA GLU A 5 6.20 13.32 -57.52
C GLU A 5 5.89 14.64 -56.83
N ARG A 6 5.01 15.48 -57.40
CA ARG A 6 4.55 16.69 -56.73
C ARG A 6 3.76 16.34 -55.47
N HIS A 7 2.88 15.34 -55.54
CA HIS A 7 2.08 14.92 -54.40
C HIS A 7 2.95 14.32 -53.28
N LEU A 8 3.99 13.58 -53.64
CA LEU A 8 4.91 12.99 -52.66
C LEU A 8 5.80 14.06 -52.00
N THR A 9 6.17 15.11 -52.74
CA THR A 9 6.92 16.26 -52.20
C THR A 9 6.06 17.12 -51.26
N ASP A 10 4.76 17.25 -51.54
CA ASP A 10 3.79 17.95 -50.70
C ASP A 10 3.57 17.22 -49.35
N LEU A 11 3.46 15.88 -49.40
CA LEU A 11 3.33 15.05 -48.21
C LEU A 11 4.60 15.02 -47.34
N LEU A 12 5.78 15.14 -47.94
CA LEU A 12 7.04 15.25 -47.20
C LEU A 12 7.22 16.61 -46.50
N HIS A 13 6.56 17.68 -46.97
CA HIS A 13 6.59 19.00 -46.34
C HIS A 13 5.47 19.23 -45.31
N ALA A 14 4.47 18.35 -45.23
CA ALA A 14 3.34 18.45 -44.28
C ALA A 14 3.67 17.99 -42.84
N GLY A 15 4.95 17.92 -42.47
CA GLY A 15 5.41 17.71 -41.10
C GLY A 15 5.38 19.01 -40.28
N THR A 16 4.20 19.57 -40.03
CA THR A 16 4.06 20.62 -39.00
C THR A 16 3.61 19.99 -37.69
N PRO A 17 4.33 20.19 -36.57
CA PRO A 17 3.79 19.87 -35.26
C PRO A 17 2.62 20.82 -35.01
N GLN A 18 1.40 20.28 -34.92
CA GLN A 18 0.27 20.99 -34.32
C GLN A 18 0.72 21.53 -32.96
N PRO A 19 0.57 22.84 -32.66
CA PRO A 19 0.85 23.33 -31.32
C PRO A 19 -0.09 22.60 -30.35
N GLN A 20 0.46 22.04 -29.27
CA GLN A 20 -0.37 21.56 -28.16
C GLN A 20 -1.25 22.73 -27.71
N ARG A 21 -2.55 22.62 -27.96
CA ARG A 21 -3.54 23.57 -27.46
C ARG A 21 -3.54 23.45 -25.94
N VAL A 22 -2.75 24.28 -25.27
CA VAL A 22 -2.70 24.35 -23.81
C VAL A 22 -4.05 24.90 -23.36
N ILE A 23 -4.91 24.01 -22.87
CA ILE A 23 -6.18 24.38 -22.26
C ILE A 23 -5.83 25.20 -21.01
N THR A 24 -6.15 26.48 -21.04
CA THR A 24 -5.89 27.38 -19.92
C THR A 24 -6.81 27.04 -18.76
N ALA A 25 -6.38 27.29 -17.50
CA ALA A 25 -7.20 27.02 -16.32
C ALA A 25 -8.58 27.72 -16.36
N SER A 26 -8.70 28.80 -17.14
CA SER A 26 -9.96 29.50 -17.45
C SER A 26 -10.93 28.67 -18.31
N GLU A 27 -10.44 27.87 -19.26
CA GLU A 27 -11.31 26.98 -20.08
C GLU A 27 -11.84 25.80 -19.26
N ILE A 28 -11.05 25.31 -18.29
CA ILE A 28 -11.46 24.21 -17.39
C ILE A 28 -12.54 24.68 -16.40
N ALA A 29 -12.52 25.96 -16.01
CA ALA A 29 -13.55 26.54 -15.14
C ALA A 29 -14.92 26.67 -15.84
N GLU A 30 -14.94 26.85 -17.17
CA GLU A 30 -16.17 26.95 -17.95
C GLU A 30 -16.86 25.59 -18.11
N LEU A 31 -16.08 24.51 -18.31
CA LEU A 31 -16.61 23.13 -18.39
C LEU A 31 -17.16 22.59 -17.07
N ALA A 32 -16.73 23.12 -15.92
CA ALA A 32 -17.23 22.72 -14.61
C ALA A 32 -18.62 23.32 -14.28
N GLN A 33 -19.13 24.26 -15.08
CA GLN A 33 -20.41 24.91 -14.83
C GLN A 33 -21.62 24.18 -15.44
N GLU A 34 -21.40 23.23 -16.35
CA GLU A 34 -22.49 22.59 -17.11
C GLU A 34 -23.14 21.41 -16.39
N GLU A 35 -22.49 20.83 -15.37
CA GLU A 35 -23.07 19.82 -14.45
C GLU A 35 -23.86 20.48 -13.29
N ARG A 36 -24.55 21.60 -13.55
CA ARG A 36 -25.56 22.13 -12.63
C ARG A 36 -26.94 21.89 -13.21
N ALA A 37 -27.45 20.71 -12.84
CA ALA A 37 -28.82 20.21 -12.90
C ALA A 37 -29.92 21.19 -13.37
N PRO A 38 -30.85 20.75 -14.26
CA PRO A 38 -32.01 21.54 -14.62
C PRO A 38 -32.93 21.76 -13.42
N ARG A 39 -32.98 23.01 -12.92
CA ARG A 39 -34.12 23.50 -12.15
C ARG A 39 -35.27 23.75 -13.10
N GLY A 40 -36.25 22.86 -13.12
CA GLY A 40 -37.49 23.14 -13.84
C GLY A 40 -38.57 22.05 -13.79
N ARG A 41 -39.32 21.94 -12.70
CA ARG A 41 -40.79 22.03 -12.77
C ARG A 41 -41.46 22.24 -11.42
N ARG A 42 -42.17 23.36 -11.32
CA ARG A 42 -43.17 23.70 -10.32
C ARG A 42 -44.18 22.56 -10.14
N SER A 43 -44.36 22.11 -8.89
CA SER A 43 -45.70 21.79 -8.39
C SER A 43 -45.88 22.43 -7.01
N GLN A 44 -46.74 23.44 -7.06
CA GLN A 44 -47.42 24.18 -6.02
C GLN A 44 -47.95 23.27 -4.89
N ARG A 45 -47.61 23.55 -3.62
CA ARG A 45 -48.54 24.03 -2.57
C ARG A 45 -48.03 23.79 -1.13
N TRP A 46 -48.00 24.91 -0.39
CA TRP A 46 -48.30 25.09 1.05
C TRP A 46 -47.13 25.10 2.05
N GLY A 47 -46.98 26.25 2.72
CA GLY A 47 -46.36 26.38 4.05
C GLY A 47 -45.06 27.18 4.11
N VAL A 48 -45.15 28.50 4.29
CA VAL A 48 -44.11 29.39 4.85
C VAL A 48 -44.44 29.47 6.37
N PRO A 49 -43.51 29.56 7.35
CA PRO A 49 -42.54 30.66 7.39
C PRO A 49 -41.13 30.47 8.00
N LEU A 50 -40.23 31.35 7.52
CA LEU A 50 -39.17 32.11 8.19
C LEU A 50 -38.58 31.61 9.52
N MET A 51 -37.25 31.47 9.57
CA MET A 51 -36.34 32.12 10.54
C MET A 51 -34.90 31.93 10.02
N ALA A 52 -34.21 32.99 9.58
CA ALA A 52 -33.33 33.86 10.37
C ALA A 52 -31.86 33.44 10.29
N ALA A 53 -31.03 34.36 9.79
CA ALA A 53 -29.58 34.27 9.72
C ALA A 53 -28.94 34.38 11.12
N ALA A 54 -27.85 33.65 11.35
CA ALA A 54 -26.85 34.01 12.34
C ALA A 54 -25.50 33.36 12.01
N ALA A 55 -24.56 34.18 11.56
CA ALA A 55 -23.15 33.88 11.60
C ALA A 55 -22.66 33.99 13.05
N VAL A 56 -21.93 33.00 13.56
CA VAL A 56 -21.20 33.11 14.82
C VAL A 56 -19.79 32.56 14.63
N LEU A 57 -18.83 33.50 14.62
CA LEU A 57 -17.41 33.29 14.82
C LEU A 57 -17.17 32.91 16.28
N VAL A 58 -16.40 31.86 16.56
CA VAL A 58 -15.80 31.66 17.90
C VAL A 58 -14.31 31.40 17.75
N ALA A 59 -13.57 32.25 18.45
CA ALA A 59 -12.13 32.36 18.47
C ALA A 59 -11.45 31.35 19.40
N VAL A 60 -10.25 30.95 18.99
CA VAL A 60 -9.00 30.73 19.74
C VAL A 60 -9.09 30.54 21.26
N ALA A 61 -8.56 29.40 21.73
CA ALA A 61 -7.83 29.34 23.01
C ALA A 61 -6.73 28.27 22.95
N VAL A 62 -5.48 28.72 22.96
CA VAL A 62 -4.28 27.92 23.21
C VAL A 62 -4.03 27.91 24.72
N PRO A 63 -3.70 26.76 25.33
CA PRO A 63 -2.88 26.77 26.52
C PRO A 63 -1.54 26.05 26.27
N VAL A 64 -0.48 26.83 26.43
CA VAL A 64 0.90 26.39 26.68
C VAL A 64 0.96 25.80 28.08
N PHE A 65 1.67 24.67 28.27
CA PHE A 65 2.13 24.23 29.58
C PHE A 65 3.63 23.92 29.57
N VAL A 66 4.26 24.30 30.67
CA VAL A 66 5.69 24.60 30.84
C VAL A 66 6.38 23.49 31.65
N ILE A 67 7.59 23.11 31.19
CA ILE A 67 8.80 22.57 31.84
C ILE A 67 8.67 21.78 33.17
N GLY A 68 9.23 20.57 33.17
CA GLY A 68 9.82 19.92 34.36
C GLY A 68 11.16 19.27 33.98
N HIS A 69 12.23 19.66 34.67
CA HIS A 69 13.63 19.28 34.44
C HIS A 69 14.12 18.68 35.76
N ASP A 70 14.56 17.43 35.78
CA ASP A 70 15.32 16.88 36.91
C ASP A 70 16.52 16.09 36.40
N ASN A 71 17.68 16.59 36.80
CA ASN A 71 19.00 16.17 36.44
C ASN A 71 19.62 15.56 37.70
N ASN A 72 19.94 14.26 37.72
CA ASN A 72 20.90 13.76 38.71
C ASN A 72 21.62 12.51 38.24
N SER A 73 22.92 12.69 37.97
CA SER A 73 23.94 11.65 37.84
C SER A 73 24.91 11.85 38.98
N PRO A 74 25.28 10.78 39.70
CA PRO A 74 26.72 10.50 39.78
C PRO A 74 27.07 8.99 39.71
N ALA A 75 28.17 8.69 39.02
CA ALA A 75 29.06 7.54 39.28
C ALA A 75 30.19 8.00 40.27
N PRO A 76 31.24 7.22 40.69
CA PRO A 76 31.68 5.85 40.32
C PRO A 76 32.29 4.98 41.50
N THR A 77 32.93 3.85 41.16
CA THR A 77 33.98 3.03 41.86
C THR A 77 33.59 2.05 42.97
N SER A 78 34.24 0.90 43.26
CA SER A 78 35.01 -0.18 42.59
C SER A 78 35.18 -1.33 43.66
N PRO A 79 36.02 -2.37 43.50
CA PRO A 79 35.66 -3.80 43.46
C PRO A 79 35.77 -4.56 44.81
N SER A 80 35.25 -5.79 44.88
CA SER A 80 35.87 -6.84 45.71
C SER A 80 35.52 -8.26 45.30
N SER A 81 36.58 -9.06 45.34
CA SER A 81 36.74 -10.46 44.98
C SER A 81 36.39 -11.37 46.16
N SER A 82 35.79 -12.54 45.90
CA SER A 82 35.95 -13.76 46.70
C SER A 82 35.40 -14.98 45.94
N ALA A 83 36.28 -15.93 45.64
CA ALA A 83 35.98 -17.29 45.20
C ALA A 83 36.10 -18.27 46.40
N PRO A 84 36.04 -19.60 46.22
CA PRO A 84 34.94 -20.43 45.73
C PRO A 84 34.48 -21.43 46.83
N THR A 85 33.34 -22.10 46.66
CA THR A 85 33.05 -23.35 47.39
C THR A 85 32.24 -24.30 46.51
N SER A 86 32.68 -25.56 46.51
CA SER A 86 32.38 -26.68 45.64
C SER A 86 31.11 -27.49 46.01
N THR A 87 30.29 -27.80 44.98
CA THR A 87 29.57 -29.06 44.60
C THR A 87 28.87 -29.95 45.66
N PRO A 88 27.80 -30.75 45.31
CA PRO A 88 27.54 -31.39 44.01
C PRO A 88 26.06 -31.49 43.50
N SER A 89 25.91 -31.90 42.22
CA SER A 89 24.93 -32.86 41.61
C SER A 89 23.41 -32.64 41.84
N SER A 90 22.48 -32.69 40.87
CA SER A 90 22.44 -32.96 39.43
C SER A 90 21.02 -32.61 38.91
N SER A 91 20.91 -32.05 37.72
CA SER A 91 19.80 -32.25 36.75
C SER A 91 20.15 -31.47 35.47
N PRO A 92 20.17 -32.08 34.27
CA PRO A 92 20.49 -31.36 33.05
C PRO A 92 19.26 -30.56 32.63
N THR A 93 19.16 -29.32 33.10
CA THR A 93 18.37 -28.31 32.40
C THR A 93 19.01 -28.14 31.02
N PRO A 94 18.27 -28.25 29.90
CA PRO A 94 18.84 -28.00 28.60
C PRO A 94 19.28 -26.54 28.54
N THR A 95 20.58 -26.32 28.65
CA THR A 95 21.21 -25.06 28.34
C THR A 95 20.82 -24.73 26.90
N PRO A 96 20.20 -23.58 26.61
CA PRO A 96 20.09 -23.15 25.22
C PRO A 96 21.52 -23.00 24.73
N THR A 97 21.93 -23.87 23.82
CA THR A 97 23.11 -23.65 22.99
C THR A 97 22.89 -22.28 22.35
N ALA A 98 23.58 -21.27 22.86
CA ALA A 98 23.75 -20.02 22.15
C ALA A 98 24.54 -20.39 20.90
N SER A 99 23.82 -20.72 19.84
CA SER A 99 24.39 -20.76 18.51
C SER A 99 24.83 -19.32 18.22
N ASP A 100 26.13 -19.08 18.33
CA ASP A 100 26.82 -17.97 17.69
C ASP A 100 26.51 -18.05 16.19
N THR A 101 25.37 -17.48 15.82
CA THR A 101 24.96 -17.28 14.45
C THR A 101 25.42 -15.88 14.09
N THR A 102 26.55 -15.80 13.40
CA THR A 102 26.95 -14.64 12.61
C THR A 102 25.70 -14.06 11.94
N GLY A 103 25.30 -12.86 12.37
CA GLY A 103 23.91 -12.40 12.42
C GLY A 103 23.10 -12.48 11.13
N SER A 104 22.36 -13.57 10.95
CA SER A 104 21.25 -13.66 10.00
C SER A 104 19.98 -13.13 10.67
N VAL A 105 19.34 -12.15 10.05
CA VAL A 105 18.07 -11.60 10.54
C VAL A 105 16.96 -12.63 10.28
N ALA A 106 16.18 -12.95 11.31
CA ALA A 106 15.07 -13.90 11.20
C ALA A 106 14.03 -13.43 10.17
N THR A 107 13.41 -14.38 9.45
CA THR A 107 12.29 -14.10 8.56
C THR A 107 11.12 -13.51 9.34
N CYS A 108 10.44 -12.50 8.79
CA CYS A 108 9.28 -11.90 9.43
C CYS A 108 8.14 -12.90 9.58
N LEU A 109 7.67 -13.10 10.80
CA LEU A 109 6.46 -13.87 11.06
C LEU A 109 5.23 -13.04 10.67
N THR A 110 4.16 -13.71 10.27
CA THR A 110 2.90 -13.03 9.92
C THR A 110 2.37 -12.17 11.09
N SER A 111 2.53 -12.64 12.33
CA SER A 111 2.12 -11.91 13.55
C SER A 111 2.92 -10.64 13.81
N GLN A 112 4.09 -10.48 13.17
CA GLN A 112 4.92 -9.27 13.27
C GLN A 112 4.57 -8.24 12.19
N LEU A 113 3.76 -8.61 11.20
CA LEU A 113 3.47 -7.78 10.03
C LEU A 113 2.02 -7.27 10.07
N SER A 114 1.84 -6.05 9.58
CA SER A 114 0.53 -5.53 9.20
C SER A 114 0.47 -5.30 7.69
N LEU A 115 -0.72 -5.46 7.10
CA LEU A 115 -0.96 -5.26 5.67
C LEU A 115 -1.63 -3.91 5.40
N GLY A 116 -0.90 -3.01 4.74
CA GLY A 116 -1.40 -1.74 4.24
C GLY A 116 -1.69 -1.78 2.74
N SER A 117 -2.54 -0.86 2.26
CA SER A 117 -2.72 -0.61 0.82
C SER A 117 -2.20 0.79 0.52
N GLY A 118 -1.72 0.97 -0.71
CA GLY A 118 -1.10 2.19 -1.21
C GLY A 118 -1.81 2.73 -2.45
N PRO A 119 -1.07 3.53 -3.24
CA PRO A 119 -1.55 4.03 -4.52
C PRO A 119 -2.01 2.91 -5.45
N SER A 120 -2.97 3.24 -6.31
CA SER A 120 -3.45 2.37 -7.37
C SER A 120 -3.51 3.13 -8.70
N GLY A 121 -3.18 2.46 -9.80
CA GLY A 121 -3.30 2.99 -11.15
C GLY A 121 -3.90 1.96 -12.10
N ALA A 122 -4.42 2.40 -13.24
CA ALA A 122 -4.98 1.51 -14.26
C ALA A 122 -4.27 1.70 -15.60
N ALA A 123 -4.01 0.60 -16.31
CA ALA A 123 -3.46 0.60 -17.65
C ALA A 123 -3.87 -0.67 -18.39
N ALA A 124 -4.26 -0.53 -19.66
CA ALA A 124 -4.55 -1.65 -20.58
C ALA A 124 -5.45 -2.75 -19.98
N GLY A 125 -6.62 -2.38 -19.42
CA GLY A 125 -7.55 -3.33 -18.82
C GLY A 125 -7.02 -4.03 -17.56
N SER A 126 -5.97 -3.47 -16.96
CA SER A 126 -5.40 -3.92 -15.69
C SER A 126 -5.40 -2.79 -14.67
N THR A 127 -5.56 -3.14 -13.40
CA THR A 127 -5.33 -2.25 -12.26
C THR A 127 -4.11 -2.73 -11.48
N TYR A 128 -3.25 -1.82 -11.10
CA TYR A 128 -2.05 -2.05 -10.33
C TYR A 128 -2.23 -1.39 -8.99
N THR A 129 -2.20 -2.16 -7.90
CA THR A 129 -2.33 -1.65 -6.54
C THR A 129 -1.10 -2.02 -5.73
N THR A 130 -0.47 -1.02 -5.12
CA THR A 130 0.65 -1.25 -4.21
C THR A 130 0.12 -1.65 -2.84
N PHE A 131 0.74 -2.65 -2.23
CA PHE A 131 0.50 -3.07 -0.86
C PHE A 131 1.80 -3.02 -0.08
N PHE A 132 1.68 -2.93 1.25
CA PHE A 132 2.82 -2.81 2.14
C PHE A 132 2.72 -3.80 3.28
N PHE A 133 3.84 -4.46 3.57
CA PHE A 133 4.06 -5.09 4.86
C PHE A 133 4.82 -4.13 5.76
N THR A 134 4.24 -3.77 6.90
CA THR A 134 4.91 -2.96 7.93
C THR A 134 5.31 -3.87 9.09
N ASN A 135 6.58 -3.84 9.50
CA ASN A 135 7.01 -4.52 10.73
C ASN A 135 6.47 -3.76 11.95
N THR A 136 5.60 -4.42 12.71
CA THR A 136 4.97 -3.90 13.92
C THR A 136 5.60 -4.45 15.20
N ALA A 137 6.54 -5.38 15.09
CA ALA A 137 7.28 -5.92 16.23
C ALA A 137 8.40 -4.98 16.67
N GLY A 138 8.87 -5.14 17.91
CA GLY A 138 10.01 -4.41 18.46
C GLY A 138 11.38 -4.89 17.98
N THR A 139 11.43 -5.95 17.16
CA THR A 139 12.68 -6.55 16.65
C THR A 139 12.75 -6.49 15.13
N PRO A 140 13.94 -6.33 14.54
CA PRO A 140 14.09 -6.39 13.08
C PRO A 140 13.83 -7.81 12.56
N CYS A 141 13.27 -7.89 11.36
CA CYS A 141 13.06 -9.14 10.64
C CYS A 141 13.33 -8.94 9.13
N ALA A 142 13.30 -10.00 8.33
CA ALA A 142 13.54 -9.94 6.89
C ALA A 142 12.41 -10.58 6.07
N VAL A 143 12.13 -10.03 4.90
CA VAL A 143 11.22 -10.62 3.88
C VAL A 143 11.95 -10.72 2.54
N ARG A 144 11.66 -11.75 1.76
CA ARG A 144 12.30 -11.99 0.46
C ARG A 144 11.32 -12.65 -0.50
N GLY A 145 11.37 -12.27 -1.76
CA GLY A 145 10.60 -12.91 -2.83
C GLY A 145 9.16 -12.42 -2.94
N PHE A 146 8.24 -13.33 -3.23
CA PHE A 146 6.86 -12.98 -3.59
C PHE A 146 5.88 -13.37 -2.48
N PRO A 147 4.93 -12.50 -2.11
CA PRO A 147 3.84 -12.92 -1.26
C PRO A 147 2.90 -13.86 -2.03
N GLY A 148 2.24 -14.76 -1.32
CA GLY A 148 1.07 -15.46 -1.87
C GLY A 148 -0.14 -14.52 -1.82
N VAL A 149 -0.91 -14.42 -2.91
CA VAL A 149 -2.11 -13.58 -2.93
C VAL A 149 -3.30 -14.36 -3.46
N SER A 150 -4.46 -14.21 -2.81
CA SER A 150 -5.74 -14.72 -3.29
C SER A 150 -6.84 -13.70 -2.99
N LEU A 151 -7.87 -13.67 -3.82
CA LEU A 151 -9.04 -12.83 -3.60
C LEU A 151 -10.15 -13.66 -2.98
N LEU A 152 -10.97 -13.06 -2.13
CA LEU A 152 -12.11 -13.70 -1.48
C LEU A 152 -13.40 -12.93 -1.73
N ASN A 153 -14.52 -13.64 -1.73
CA ASN A 153 -15.86 -13.04 -1.71
C ASN A 153 -16.29 -12.71 -0.27
N ASP A 154 -17.51 -12.19 -0.12
CA ASP A 154 -18.06 -11.80 1.19
C ASP A 154 -18.25 -12.97 2.17
N ALA A 155 -18.35 -14.20 1.65
CA ALA A 155 -18.42 -15.41 2.47
C ALA A 155 -17.02 -15.91 2.91
N GLY A 156 -15.93 -15.25 2.46
CA GLY A 156 -14.56 -15.66 2.75
C GLY A 156 -14.04 -16.80 1.86
N SER A 157 -14.78 -17.19 0.82
CA SER A 157 -14.38 -18.21 -0.14
C SER A 157 -13.47 -17.60 -1.21
N MET A 158 -12.46 -18.38 -1.65
CA MET A 158 -11.56 -17.95 -2.71
C MET A 158 -12.30 -17.69 -4.03
N VAL A 159 -11.93 -16.60 -4.69
CA VAL A 159 -12.45 -16.17 -5.98
C VAL A 159 -11.35 -16.29 -7.02
N GLY A 160 -11.58 -17.11 -8.04
CA GLY A 160 -10.60 -17.34 -9.10
C GLY A 160 -9.36 -18.07 -8.61
N GLN A 161 -8.29 -17.97 -9.41
CA GLN A 161 -7.00 -18.58 -9.08
C GLN A 161 -6.14 -17.62 -8.24
N PRO A 162 -5.25 -18.14 -7.38
CA PRO A 162 -4.22 -17.34 -6.71
C PRO A 162 -3.33 -16.59 -7.70
N ALA A 163 -2.65 -15.54 -7.20
CA ALA A 163 -1.76 -14.74 -8.02
C ALA A 163 -0.57 -15.54 -8.55
N THR A 164 -0.30 -15.38 -9.84
CA THR A 164 0.96 -15.80 -10.43
C THR A 164 2.07 -14.80 -10.08
N ARG A 165 3.32 -15.26 -10.10
CA ARG A 165 4.48 -14.38 -9.87
C ARG A 165 4.84 -13.66 -11.17
N ASP A 166 5.08 -12.36 -11.09
CA ASP A 166 5.46 -11.50 -12.21
C ASP A 166 6.85 -10.90 -11.99
N GLY A 167 7.75 -11.10 -12.97
CA GLY A 167 9.13 -10.61 -12.91
C GLY A 167 10.08 -11.49 -12.08
N SER A 168 11.25 -10.92 -11.79
CA SER A 168 12.33 -11.61 -11.08
C SER A 168 12.22 -11.47 -9.57
N GLU A 169 12.81 -12.41 -8.84
CA GLU A 169 12.90 -12.32 -7.39
C GLU A 169 13.83 -11.18 -6.97
N ALA A 170 13.32 -10.25 -6.16
CA ALA A 170 14.08 -9.16 -5.57
C ALA A 170 14.99 -9.66 -4.41
N PRO A 171 16.03 -8.89 -4.05
CA PRO A 171 16.87 -9.19 -2.90
C PRO A 171 16.09 -9.14 -1.57
N THR A 172 16.66 -9.74 -0.53
CA THR A 172 16.12 -9.69 0.84
C THR A 172 15.96 -8.26 1.33
N VAL A 173 14.77 -7.93 1.84
CA VAL A 173 14.46 -6.65 2.46
C VAL A 173 14.46 -6.82 3.98
N ARG A 174 15.34 -6.08 4.67
CA ARG A 174 15.38 -6.03 6.13
C ARG A 174 14.44 -4.95 6.65
N LEU A 175 13.54 -5.31 7.55
CA LEU A 175 12.56 -4.42 8.16
C LEU A 175 12.88 -4.21 9.64
N ALA A 176 13.41 -3.04 9.99
CA ALA A 176 13.42 -2.57 11.37
C ALA A 176 11.98 -2.29 11.88
N PRO A 177 11.76 -2.14 13.20
CA PRO A 177 10.45 -1.72 13.71
C PRO A 177 9.93 -0.47 12.98
N GLY A 178 8.69 -0.53 12.49
CA GLY A 178 8.04 0.53 11.72
C GLY A 178 8.42 0.61 10.22
N GLN A 179 9.48 -0.10 9.77
CA GLN A 179 9.88 -0.12 8.37
C GLN A 179 8.96 -1.00 7.51
N ARG A 180 8.95 -0.73 6.21
CA ARG A 180 8.00 -1.31 5.27
C ARG A 180 8.68 -1.91 4.04
N ALA A 181 8.17 -3.05 3.60
CA ALA A 181 8.38 -3.57 2.25
C ALA A 181 7.10 -3.37 1.45
N GLN A 182 7.23 -3.19 0.14
CA GLN A 182 6.10 -3.02 -0.77
C GLN A 182 6.08 -4.11 -1.84
N PHE A 183 4.89 -4.43 -2.33
CA PHE A 183 4.68 -5.25 -3.51
C PHE A 183 3.51 -4.71 -4.33
N THR A 184 3.49 -5.01 -5.62
CA THR A 184 2.41 -4.58 -6.52
C THR A 184 1.57 -5.78 -6.93
N LEU A 185 0.25 -5.68 -6.73
CA LEU A 185 -0.73 -6.60 -7.29
C LEU A 185 -1.26 -6.02 -8.61
N ARG A 186 -1.14 -6.78 -9.69
CA ARG A 186 -1.82 -6.52 -10.94
C ARG A 186 -3.10 -7.36 -10.99
N VAL A 187 -4.23 -6.70 -11.24
CA VAL A 187 -5.53 -7.30 -11.48
C VAL A 187 -5.88 -7.08 -12.93
N SER A 188 -6.18 -8.14 -13.67
CA SER A 188 -6.63 -8.06 -15.07
C SER A 188 -8.09 -8.42 -15.18
N THR A 189 -8.86 -7.59 -15.87
CA THR A 189 -10.27 -7.87 -16.23
C THR A 189 -10.40 -8.39 -17.66
N ALA A 190 -9.30 -8.74 -18.31
CA ALA A 190 -9.29 -9.23 -19.68
C ALA A 190 -9.95 -10.62 -19.76
N THR A 191 -11.08 -10.70 -20.45
CA THR A 191 -11.88 -11.93 -20.55
C THR A 191 -11.28 -12.97 -21.50
N GLN A 192 -10.62 -12.50 -22.56
CA GLN A 192 -10.01 -13.35 -23.60
C GLN A 192 -8.93 -14.33 -23.10
N THR A 193 -8.42 -14.14 -21.88
CA THR A 193 -7.24 -14.88 -21.38
C THR A 193 -7.44 -15.49 -20.00
N GLY A 194 -8.63 -15.41 -19.40
CA GLY A 194 -8.77 -15.91 -18.02
C GLY A 194 -10.17 -16.10 -17.44
N CYS A 195 -11.22 -15.52 -18.03
CA CYS A 195 -12.61 -15.78 -17.62
C CYS A 195 -13.63 -15.15 -18.57
N ASP A 196 -14.87 -15.64 -18.61
CA ASP A 196 -15.93 -15.01 -19.42
C ASP A 196 -16.38 -13.65 -18.86
N LEU A 197 -16.34 -13.50 -17.53
CA LEU A 197 -16.69 -12.26 -16.82
C LEU A 197 -15.84 -12.08 -15.57
N PRO A 198 -15.27 -10.88 -15.30
CA PRO A 198 -14.50 -10.61 -14.10
C PRO A 198 -15.28 -10.97 -12.84
N ARG A 199 -14.68 -11.83 -12.01
CA ARG A 199 -15.29 -12.33 -10.78
C ARG A 199 -15.13 -11.28 -9.67
N PRO A 200 -16.22 -10.88 -9.00
CA PRO A 200 -16.14 -9.91 -7.92
C PRO A 200 -15.52 -10.53 -6.66
N SER A 201 -14.70 -9.76 -5.97
CA SER A 201 -14.14 -10.05 -4.65
C SER A 201 -14.37 -8.86 -3.73
N SER A 202 -14.45 -9.10 -2.43
CA SER A 202 -14.56 -8.04 -1.41
C SER A 202 -13.35 -8.00 -0.47
N GLN A 203 -12.51 -9.02 -0.48
CA GLN A 203 -11.31 -9.08 0.34
C GLN A 203 -10.10 -9.61 -0.43
N ILE A 204 -8.93 -9.22 0.03
CA ILE A 204 -7.64 -9.80 -0.35
C ILE A 204 -7.09 -10.60 0.82
N GLN A 205 -6.51 -11.76 0.51
CA GLN A 205 -5.77 -12.61 1.42
C GLN A 205 -4.32 -12.68 0.96
N VAL A 206 -3.39 -12.27 1.82
CA VAL A 206 -1.97 -12.15 1.50
C VAL A 206 -1.15 -12.96 2.49
N TYR A 207 -0.33 -13.87 1.98
CA TYR A 207 0.64 -14.63 2.75
C TYR A 207 2.01 -13.97 2.61
N PRO A 208 2.65 -13.54 3.71
CA PRO A 208 4.06 -13.16 3.67
C PRO A 208 4.91 -14.33 3.13
N PRO A 209 6.07 -14.06 2.50
CA PRO A 209 6.95 -15.12 2.04
C PRO A 209 7.36 -16.05 3.17
N GLU A 210 7.47 -17.35 2.86
CA GLU A 210 7.80 -18.40 3.84
C GLU A 210 6.84 -18.47 5.04
N GLN A 211 5.61 -17.96 4.90
CA GLN A 211 4.57 -18.03 5.92
C GLN A 211 3.29 -18.68 5.37
N THR A 212 2.60 -19.43 6.22
CA THR A 212 1.34 -20.14 5.90
C THR A 212 0.12 -19.53 6.59
N VAL A 213 0.31 -18.49 7.39
CA VAL A 213 -0.77 -17.71 7.99
C VAL A 213 -0.97 -16.46 7.13
N PRO A 214 -2.19 -16.14 6.68
CA PRO A 214 -2.42 -14.96 5.87
C PRO A 214 -2.79 -13.74 6.71
N LEU A 215 -2.51 -12.56 6.15
CA LEU A 215 -3.13 -11.30 6.49
C LEU A 215 -4.31 -11.07 5.53
N ARG A 216 -5.43 -10.57 6.04
CA ARG A 216 -6.61 -10.23 5.22
C ARG A 216 -6.92 -8.75 5.31
N LYS A 217 -7.43 -8.20 4.21
CA LYS A 217 -7.89 -6.80 4.15
C LYS A 217 -9.10 -6.67 3.22
N ALA A 218 -9.99 -5.73 3.51
CA ALA A 218 -11.02 -5.32 2.58
C ALA A 218 -10.38 -4.81 1.27
N PHE A 219 -10.81 -5.37 0.15
CA PHE A 219 -10.33 -5.03 -1.18
C PHE A 219 -11.36 -5.46 -2.23
N ALA A 220 -12.21 -4.51 -2.62
CA ALA A 220 -13.23 -4.75 -3.62
C ALA A 220 -12.65 -4.60 -5.03
N THR A 221 -12.75 -5.66 -5.83
CA THR A 221 -12.31 -5.64 -7.24
C THR A 221 -13.04 -6.71 -8.06
N GLY A 222 -12.97 -6.62 -9.37
CA GLY A 222 -13.37 -7.68 -10.29
C GLY A 222 -12.14 -8.20 -11.03
N SER A 223 -11.97 -9.52 -11.14
CA SER A 223 -10.77 -10.09 -11.78
C SER A 223 -11.05 -11.33 -12.63
N CYS A 224 -10.34 -11.43 -13.76
CA CYS A 224 -10.13 -12.71 -14.43
C CYS A 224 -8.84 -13.37 -13.94
N THR A 225 -7.74 -12.62 -13.94
CA THR A 225 -6.44 -13.08 -13.47
C THR A 225 -5.81 -12.03 -12.56
N ILE A 226 -4.93 -12.50 -11.69
CA ILE A 226 -4.13 -11.66 -10.82
C ILE A 226 -2.68 -12.11 -10.88
N SER A 227 -1.74 -11.16 -10.81
CA SER A 227 -0.32 -11.45 -10.69
C SER A 227 0.35 -10.49 -9.71
N VAL A 228 1.46 -10.92 -9.11
CA VAL A 228 2.12 -10.20 -8.03
C VAL A 228 3.61 -10.08 -8.29
N GLN A 229 4.15 -8.89 -8.04
CA GLN A 229 5.58 -8.61 -8.11
C GLN A 229 6.29 -8.96 -6.79
N SER A 230 7.60 -9.09 -6.85
CA SER A 230 8.42 -9.37 -5.67
C SER A 230 8.49 -8.17 -4.72
N LEU A 231 8.80 -8.45 -3.45
CA LEU A 231 8.90 -7.43 -2.41
C LEU A 231 10.14 -6.57 -2.60
N THR A 232 9.97 -5.25 -2.51
CA THR A 232 11.06 -4.27 -2.53
C THR A 232 10.98 -3.37 -1.30
N PRO A 233 12.05 -2.65 -0.92
CA PRO A 233 11.98 -1.61 0.10
C PRO A 233 10.92 -0.56 -0.29
N ALA A 234 10.12 -0.12 0.67
CA ALA A 234 9.23 1.02 0.46
C ALA A 234 10.00 2.34 0.63
N HIS A 235 9.77 3.29 -0.29
CA HIS A 235 10.34 4.64 -0.25
C HIS A 235 9.38 5.64 0.40
#